data_AF-A0A1I7XT78-F1
#
_entry.id   AF-A0A1I7XT78-F1
#
_cell.length_a   1.000
_cell.length_b   1.000
_cell.length_c   1.000
_cell.angle_alpha   90.00
_cell.angle_beta   90.00
_cell.angle_gamma   90.00
#
_symmetry.space_group_name_H-M   'P 1'
#
loop_
_entity.id
_entity.type
_entity.pdbx_description
1 polymer ?
#
loop_
_entity_poly.entity_id
_entity_poly.type
_entity_poly.pdbx_seq_one_letter_code
_entity_poly.pdbx_strand_id
1 'polypeptide(L)'
;MDRMQTAIEQIVNEISNSLMKPNRLYHVVKECGERLSREDMRSVLREVADRFRTRSFERIALLIEECEIEEKLSGLRVLLEESEETNKQLGLTAGFRPVGPTDDLAGSIDVVLNGYEKTLAATEDDLDTEIEEKRIELTKARAKVCELAELVESHIGRI
;
A
#
# COMPACT_ATOMS: atom_id res chain seq x y z
N MET A 1 -14.27 6.38 -6.17
CA MET A 1 -15.63 6.06 -5.68
C MET A 1 -16.71 6.55 -6.63
N ASP A 2 -16.73 7.82 -7.00
CA ASP A 2 -17.81 8.42 -7.81
C ASP A 2 -18.17 7.64 -9.07
N ARG A 3 -17.17 7.25 -9.87
CA ARG A 3 -17.38 6.44 -11.09
C ARG A 3 -18.05 5.09 -10.80
N MET A 4 -17.68 4.43 -9.70
CA MET A 4 -18.26 3.15 -9.29
C MET A 4 -19.70 3.35 -8.82
N GLN A 5 -19.97 4.39 -8.04
CA GLN A 5 -21.32 4.72 -7.59
C GLN A 5 -22.26 5.04 -8.76
N THR A 6 -21.80 5.83 -9.73
CA THR A 6 -22.57 6.10 -10.96
C THR A 6 -22.88 4.81 -11.73
N ALA A 7 -21.91 3.90 -11.85
CA ALA A 7 -22.12 2.62 -12.53
C ALA A 7 -23.13 1.72 -11.79
N ILE A 8 -23.05 1.67 -10.45
CA ILE A 8 -24.01 0.94 -9.61
C ILE A 8 -25.42 1.50 -9.81
N GLU A 9 -25.57 2.82 -9.75
CA GLU A 9 -26.85 3.48 -9.94
C GLU A 9 -27.45 3.18 -11.32
N GLN A 10 -26.64 3.25 -12.37
CA GLN A 10 -27.06 2.91 -13.73
C GLN A 10 -27.59 1.48 -13.82
N ILE A 11 -26.83 0.49 -13.34
CA ILE A 11 -27.21 -0.92 -13.38
C ILE A 11 -28.50 -1.18 -12.59
N VAL A 12 -28.59 -0.67 -11.36
CA VAL A 12 -29.78 -0.86 -10.53
C VAL A 12 -31.01 -0.21 -11.17
N ASN A 13 -30.87 0.98 -11.77
CA ASN A 13 -31.95 1.65 -12.48
C ASN A 13 -32.38 0.89 -13.74
N GLU A 14 -31.45 0.37 -14.54
CA GLU A 14 -31.75 -0.42 -15.75
C GLU A 14 -32.52 -1.71 -15.43
N ILE A 15 -32.12 -2.41 -14.37
CA ILE A 15 -32.82 -3.61 -13.90
C ILE A 15 -34.21 -3.25 -13.37
N SER A 16 -34.31 -2.20 -12.55
CA SER A 16 -35.61 -1.71 -12.03
C SER A 16 -36.57 -1.35 -13.16
N ASN A 17 -36.09 -0.66 -14.19
CA ASN A 17 -36.88 -0.33 -15.38
C ASN A 17 -37.30 -1.58 -16.18
N SER A 18 -36.44 -2.61 -16.22
CA SER A 18 -36.76 -3.88 -16.87
C SER A 18 -37.80 -4.69 -16.11
N LEU A 19 -37.80 -4.62 -14.77
CA LEU A 19 -38.82 -5.24 -13.92
C LEU A 19 -40.20 -4.60 -14.10
N MET A 20 -40.27 -3.31 -14.43
CA MET A 20 -41.52 -2.60 -14.71
C MET A 20 -42.24 -3.06 -16.00
N LYS A 21 -41.66 -3.97 -16.78
CA LYS A 21 -42.28 -4.49 -18.01
C LYS A 21 -43.40 -5.48 -17.68
N PRO A 22 -44.67 -5.18 -18.02
CA PRO A 22 -45.84 -5.95 -17.55
C PRO A 22 -46.01 -7.33 -18.18
N ASN A 23 -45.28 -7.62 -19.27
CA ASN A 23 -45.48 -8.84 -20.06
C ASN A 23 -45.35 -10.11 -19.20
N ARG A 24 -44.39 -10.15 -18.26
CA ARG A 24 -44.18 -11.33 -17.41
C ARG A 24 -45.28 -11.49 -16.36
N LEU A 25 -45.71 -10.39 -15.73
CA LEU A 25 -46.76 -10.43 -14.72
C LEU A 25 -48.11 -10.83 -15.34
N TYR A 26 -48.42 -10.36 -16.55
CA TYR A 26 -49.64 -10.73 -17.25
C TYR A 26 -49.77 -12.25 -17.48
N HIS A 27 -48.66 -12.90 -17.85
CA HIS A 27 -48.64 -14.36 -18.00
C HIS A 27 -48.89 -15.08 -16.67
N VAL A 28 -48.21 -14.66 -15.60
CA VAL A 28 -48.36 -15.26 -14.26
C VAL A 28 -49.79 -15.10 -13.73
N VAL A 29 -50.38 -13.91 -13.85
CA VAL A 29 -51.76 -13.63 -13.39
C VAL A 29 -52.76 -14.52 -14.13
N LYS A 30 -52.57 -14.71 -15.44
CA LYS A 30 -53.41 -15.60 -16.26
C LYS A 30 -53.25 -17.08 -15.85
N GLU A 31 -52.03 -17.54 -15.56
CA GLU A 31 -51.76 -18.91 -15.09
C GLU A 31 -52.36 -19.18 -13.71
N CYS A 32 -52.38 -18.18 -12.83
CA CYS A 32 -53.01 -18.27 -11.51
C CYS A 32 -54.55 -18.20 -11.54
N GLY A 33 -55.17 -18.00 -12.71
CA GLY A 33 -56.62 -17.90 -12.86
C GLY A 33 -57.22 -16.59 -12.34
N GLU A 34 -56.38 -15.59 -12.04
CA GLU A 34 -56.82 -14.29 -11.54
C GLU A 34 -56.99 -13.26 -12.66
N ARG A 35 -57.72 -12.17 -12.37
CA ARG A 35 -57.84 -11.00 -13.23
C ARG A 35 -57.49 -9.75 -12.44
N LEU A 36 -56.25 -9.32 -12.58
CA LEU A 36 -55.82 -8.02 -12.06
C LEU A 36 -56.10 -6.92 -13.09
N SER A 37 -56.48 -5.75 -12.59
CA SER A 37 -56.56 -4.56 -13.43
C SER A 37 -55.16 -4.14 -13.89
N ARG A 38 -55.08 -3.33 -14.95
CA ARG A 38 -53.79 -2.73 -15.37
C ARG A 38 -53.17 -1.86 -14.30
N GLU A 39 -53.99 -1.26 -13.44
CA GLU A 39 -53.53 -0.38 -12.37
C GLU A 39 -52.94 -1.19 -11.21
N ASP A 40 -53.60 -2.27 -10.80
CA ASP A 40 -53.10 -3.19 -9.78
C ASP A 40 -51.79 -3.86 -10.22
N MET A 41 -51.72 -4.31 -11.49
CA MET A 41 -50.49 -4.87 -12.05
C MET A 41 -49.34 -3.86 -12.02
N ARG A 42 -49.59 -2.59 -12.38
CA ARG A 42 -48.58 -1.53 -12.29
C ARG A 42 -48.17 -1.25 -10.85
N SER A 43 -49.11 -1.30 -9.91
CA SER A 43 -48.84 -1.13 -8.48
C SER A 43 -47.89 -2.21 -7.97
N VAL A 44 -48.19 -3.48 -8.27
CA VAL A 44 -47.35 -4.63 -7.89
C VAL A 44 -45.96 -4.53 -8.51
N LEU A 45 -45.86 -4.20 -9.81
CA LEU A 45 -44.56 -4.05 -10.47
C LEU A 45 -43.73 -2.92 -9.86
N ARG A 46 -44.37 -1.80 -9.51
CA ARG A 46 -43.71 -0.67 -8.84
C ARG A 46 -43.18 -1.11 -7.47
N GLU A 47 -44.00 -1.80 -6.68
CA GLU A 47 -43.58 -2.30 -5.37
C GLU A 47 -42.38 -3.27 -5.49
N VAL A 48 -42.41 -4.19 -6.47
CA VAL A 48 -41.30 -5.12 -6.72
C VAL A 48 -40.03 -4.36 -7.13
N ALA A 49 -40.14 -3.39 -8.04
CA ALA A 49 -39.01 -2.59 -8.50
C ALA A 49 -38.42 -1.74 -7.36
N ASP A 50 -39.26 -1.12 -6.54
CA ASP A 50 -38.82 -0.30 -5.39
C ASP A 50 -38.14 -1.17 -4.34
N ARG A 51 -38.72 -2.32 -3.97
CA ARG A 51 -38.09 -3.28 -3.04
C ARG A 51 -36.75 -3.79 -3.57
N PHE A 52 -36.68 -4.12 -4.86
CA PHE A 52 -35.43 -4.56 -5.50
C PHE A 52 -34.37 -3.46 -5.40
N ARG A 53 -34.73 -2.22 -5.74
CA ARG A 53 -33.84 -1.05 -5.70
C ARG A 53 -33.28 -0.83 -4.30
N THR A 54 -34.15 -0.70 -3.30
CA THR A 54 -33.75 -0.45 -1.90
C THR A 54 -32.82 -1.55 -1.40
N ARG A 55 -33.22 -2.82 -1.54
CA ARG A 55 -32.43 -3.95 -1.05
C ARG A 55 -31.09 -4.11 -1.77
N SER A 56 -31.02 -3.73 -3.04
CA SER A 56 -29.77 -3.76 -3.80
C SER A 56 -28.80 -2.70 -3.27
N PHE A 57 -29.26 -1.46 -3.08
CA PHE A 57 -28.40 -0.40 -2.54
C PHE A 57 -27.94 -0.69 -1.12
N GLU A 58 -28.82 -1.19 -0.25
CA GLU A 58 -28.46 -1.60 1.12
C GLU A 58 -27.35 -2.68 1.12
N ARG A 59 -27.52 -3.74 0.32
CA ARG A 59 -26.53 -4.82 0.24
C ARG A 59 -25.21 -4.38 -0.38
N ILE A 60 -25.27 -3.50 -1.37
CA ILE A 60 -24.07 -2.94 -2.01
C ILE A 60 -23.33 -2.03 -1.03
N ALA A 61 -24.04 -1.20 -0.26
CA ALA A 61 -23.44 -0.35 0.75
C ALA A 61 -22.72 -1.18 1.83
N LEU A 62 -23.38 -2.23 2.35
CA LEU A 62 -22.75 -3.17 3.28
C LEU A 62 -21.49 -3.81 2.67
N LEU A 63 -21.54 -4.22 1.40
CA LEU A 63 -20.38 -4.83 0.74
C LEU A 63 -19.23 -3.83 0.53
N ILE A 64 -19.53 -2.56 0.26
CA ILE A 64 -18.54 -1.48 0.16
C ILE A 64 -17.84 -1.28 1.51
N GLU A 65 -18.60 -1.30 2.61
CA GLU A 65 -18.10 -1.17 3.97
C GLU A 65 -17.27 -2.40 4.39
N GLU A 66 -17.85 -3.60 4.32
CA GLU A 66 -17.19 -4.86 4.73
C GLU A 66 -15.90 -5.14 3.97
N CYS A 67 -15.83 -4.73 2.70
CA CYS A 67 -14.65 -4.92 1.87
C CYS A 67 -13.69 -3.74 1.88
N GLU A 68 -13.99 -2.66 2.63
CA GLU A 68 -13.19 -1.44 2.72
C GLU A 68 -12.85 -0.85 1.34
N ILE A 69 -13.84 -0.87 0.43
CA ILE A 69 -13.61 -0.52 -0.98
C ILE A 69 -13.18 0.94 -1.13
N GLU A 70 -13.73 1.83 -0.31
CA GLU A 70 -13.39 3.26 -0.33
C GLU A 70 -11.93 3.50 0.01
N GLU A 71 -11.45 2.87 1.09
CA GLU A 71 -10.07 2.97 1.53
C GLU A 71 -9.11 2.40 0.47
N LYS A 72 -9.42 1.21 -0.06
CA LYS A 72 -8.60 0.57 -1.09
C LYS A 72 -8.51 1.41 -2.37
N LEU A 73 -9.62 2.00 -2.82
CA LEU A 73 -9.61 2.86 -4.00
C LEU A 73 -8.91 4.20 -3.75
N SER A 74 -8.96 4.73 -2.53
CA SER A 74 -8.18 5.90 -2.13
C SER A 74 -6.68 5.59 -2.12
N GLY A 75 -6.28 4.49 -1.49
CA GLY A 75 -4.88 4.03 -1.46
C GLY A 75 -4.33 3.74 -2.86
N LEU A 76 -5.13 3.09 -3.72
CA LEU A 76 -4.75 2.86 -5.12
C LEU A 76 -4.52 4.18 -5.87
N ARG A 77 -5.33 5.21 -5.62
CA ARG A 77 -5.15 6.51 -6.25
C ARG A 77 -3.85 7.17 -5.84
N VAL A 78 -3.54 7.17 -4.54
CA VAL A 78 -2.26 7.71 -4.04
C VAL A 78 -1.07 6.96 -4.66
N LEU A 79 -1.09 5.63 -4.64
CA LEU A 79 -0.03 4.81 -5.23
C LEU A 79 0.12 5.06 -6.74
N LEU A 80 -0.97 5.30 -7.46
CA LEU A 80 -0.93 5.63 -8.88
C LEU A 80 -0.27 7.00 -9.10
N GLU A 81 -0.65 8.01 -8.33
CA GLU A 81 -0.08 9.36 -8.42
C GLU A 81 1.43 9.36 -8.08
N GLU A 82 1.83 8.67 -7.01
CA GLU A 82 3.24 8.50 -6.63
C GLU A 82 4.05 7.74 -7.70
N SER A 83 3.47 6.69 -8.27
CA SER A 83 4.09 5.90 -9.33
C SER A 83 4.26 6.70 -10.62
N GLU A 84 3.25 7.48 -11.03
CA GLU A 84 3.34 8.36 -12.20
C GLU A 84 4.43 9.42 -12.04
N GLU A 85 4.54 10.03 -10.86
CA GLU A 85 5.57 11.03 -10.57
C GLU A 85 6.97 10.41 -10.59
N THR A 86 7.14 9.26 -9.93
CA THR A 86 8.42 8.52 -9.91
C THR A 86 8.83 8.10 -11.33
N ASN A 87 7.89 7.59 -12.13
CA ASN A 87 8.16 7.18 -13.50
C ASN A 87 8.58 8.37 -14.38
N LYS A 88 7.95 9.55 -14.21
CA LYS A 88 8.36 10.78 -14.92
C LYS A 88 9.78 11.19 -14.57
N GLN A 89 10.14 11.15 -13.28
CA GLN A 89 11.49 11.50 -12.82
C GLN A 89 12.55 10.54 -13.38
N LEU A 90 12.20 9.26 -13.52
CA LEU A 90 13.09 8.22 -14.04
C LEU A 90 13.04 8.08 -15.59
N GLY A 91 12.21 8.86 -16.29
CA GLY A 91 12.03 8.75 -17.74
C GLY A 91 11.39 7.43 -18.19
N LEU A 92 10.69 6.73 -17.30
CA LEU A 92 10.02 5.46 -17.56
C LEU A 92 8.62 5.70 -18.15
N THR A 93 8.32 5.03 -19.26
CA THR A 93 7.02 5.12 -19.94
C THR A 93 6.07 3.98 -19.59
N ALA A 94 6.60 2.87 -19.09
CA ALA A 94 5.84 1.78 -18.49
C ALA A 94 6.32 1.63 -17.05
N GLY A 95 5.40 1.71 -16.09
CA GLY A 95 5.71 1.40 -14.69
C GLY A 95 6.12 -0.06 -14.48
N PHE A 96 6.41 -0.41 -13.23
CA PHE A 96 6.80 -1.77 -12.85
C PHE A 96 5.81 -2.83 -13.37
N ARG A 97 6.34 -3.90 -13.98
CA ARG A 97 5.59 -5.10 -14.31
C ARG A 97 6.27 -6.28 -13.61
N PRO A 98 5.53 -7.12 -12.88
CA PRO A 98 6.12 -8.33 -12.31
C PRO A 98 6.65 -9.20 -13.43
N VAL A 99 7.94 -9.50 -13.38
CA VAL A 99 8.64 -10.29 -14.40
C VAL A 99 8.85 -11.72 -13.90
N GLY A 100 8.94 -11.89 -12.59
CA GLY A 100 9.06 -13.17 -11.91
C GLY A 100 9.59 -12.97 -10.48
N PRO A 101 9.31 -13.90 -9.56
CA PRO A 101 9.61 -13.72 -8.14
C PRO A 101 11.11 -13.48 -7.86
N THR A 102 12.03 -14.00 -8.67
CA THR A 102 13.46 -13.76 -8.49
C THR A 102 13.86 -12.33 -8.89
N ASP A 103 13.39 -11.87 -10.05
CA ASP A 103 13.72 -10.54 -10.58
C ASP A 103 13.00 -9.43 -9.79
N ASP A 104 11.76 -9.68 -9.37
CA ASP A 104 10.97 -8.76 -8.54
C ASP A 104 11.61 -8.60 -7.13
N LEU A 105 12.20 -9.68 -6.60
CA LEU A 105 12.86 -9.67 -5.29
C LEU A 105 14.25 -9.03 -5.33
N ALA A 106 14.98 -9.17 -6.45
CA ALA A 106 16.31 -8.58 -6.62
C ALA A 106 16.30 -7.06 -6.38
N GLY A 107 15.35 -6.34 -7.00
CA GLY A 107 15.23 -4.89 -6.80
C GLY A 107 14.94 -4.49 -5.35
N SER A 108 14.20 -5.31 -4.60
CA SER A 108 13.89 -5.04 -3.18
C SER A 108 15.08 -5.35 -2.27
N ILE A 109 15.81 -6.44 -2.57
CA ILE A 109 16.99 -6.87 -1.81
C ILE A 109 18.15 -5.89 -2.00
N ASP A 110 18.35 -5.37 -3.21
CA ASP A 110 19.45 -4.44 -3.52
C ASP A 110 19.37 -3.15 -2.67
N VAL A 111 18.16 -2.66 -2.39
CA VAL A 111 17.96 -1.49 -1.51
C VAL A 111 18.40 -1.78 -0.08
N VAL A 112 18.06 -2.97 0.43
CA VAL A 112 18.44 -3.41 1.77
C VAL A 112 19.96 -3.63 1.85
N LEU A 113 20.55 -4.28 0.85
CA LEU A 113 22.00 -4.51 0.77
C LEU A 113 22.77 -3.19 0.72
N ASN A 114 22.34 -2.22 -0.09
CA ASN A 114 22.95 -0.89 -0.15
C ASN A 114 22.86 -0.16 1.20
N GLY A 115 21.76 -0.32 1.94
CA GLY A 115 21.65 0.16 3.31
C GLY A 115 22.69 -0.45 4.25
N TYR A 116 22.85 -1.77 4.22
CA TYR A 116 23.87 -2.48 4.99
C TYR A 116 25.29 -2.06 4.61
N GLU A 117 25.60 -1.94 3.32
CA GLU A 117 26.90 -1.49 2.83
C GLU A 117 27.27 -0.10 3.37
N LYS A 118 26.31 0.84 3.36
CA LYS A 118 26.52 2.18 3.93
C LYS A 118 26.77 2.15 5.43
N THR A 119 26.02 1.34 6.18
CA THR A 119 26.22 1.21 7.63
C THR A 119 27.57 0.55 7.96
N LEU A 120 27.96 -0.47 7.19
CA LEU A 120 29.26 -1.13 7.33
C LEU A 120 30.40 -0.16 7.06
N ALA A 121 30.33 0.59 5.96
CA ALA A 121 31.34 1.58 5.62
C ALA A 121 31.48 2.68 6.70
N ALA A 122 30.36 3.15 7.26
CA ALA A 122 30.40 4.11 8.37
C ALA A 122 31.04 3.51 9.64
N THR A 123 30.72 2.26 9.94
CA THR A 123 31.29 1.57 11.12
C THR A 123 32.79 1.31 10.95
N GLU A 124 33.24 1.01 9.73
CA GLU A 124 34.65 0.83 9.41
C GLU A 124 35.43 2.15 9.60
N ASP A 125 34.90 3.27 9.13
CA ASP A 125 35.50 4.60 9.30
C ASP A 125 35.59 5.01 10.79
N ASP A 126 34.54 4.73 11.57
CA ASP A 126 34.53 4.96 13.02
C ASP A 126 35.61 4.13 13.73
N LEU A 127 35.75 2.84 13.38
CA LEU A 127 36.75 1.95 13.97
C LEU A 127 38.18 2.35 13.59
N ASP A 128 38.42 2.74 12.34
CA ASP A 128 39.73 3.21 11.90
C ASP A 128 40.13 4.49 12.65
N THR A 129 39.17 5.39 12.86
CA THR A 129 39.37 6.61 13.67
C THR A 129 39.74 6.23 15.11
N GLU A 130 38.99 5.34 15.75
CA GLU A 130 39.26 4.91 17.14
C GLU A 130 40.63 4.22 17.26
N ILE A 131 40.99 3.36 16.29
CA ILE A 131 42.31 2.70 16.26
C ILE A 131 43.43 3.73 16.20
N GLU A 132 43.28 4.76 15.37
CA GLU A 132 44.31 5.79 15.23
C GLU A 132 44.42 6.65 16.49
N GLU A 133 43.30 7.00 17.13
CA GLU A 133 43.30 7.64 18.44
C GLU A 133 44.02 6.78 19.50
N LYS A 134 43.75 5.47 19.55
CA LYS A 134 44.44 4.55 20.46
C LYS A 134 45.93 4.42 20.17
N ARG A 135 46.36 4.47 18.91
CA ARG A 135 47.78 4.48 18.54
C ARG A 135 48.48 5.75 19.03
N ILE A 136 47.81 6.90 18.93
CA ILE A 136 48.32 8.17 19.47
C ILE A 136 48.43 8.10 21.00
N GLU A 137 47.44 7.54 21.71
CA GLU A 137 47.51 7.34 23.16
C GLU A 137 48.68 6.44 23.56
N LEU A 138 48.87 5.32 22.85
CA LEU A 138 49.93 4.35 23.12
C LEU A 138 51.33 4.96 22.93
N THR A 139 51.52 5.74 21.87
CA THR A 139 52.81 6.41 21.60
C THR A 139 53.13 7.45 22.65
N LYS A 140 52.14 8.25 23.12
CA LYS A 140 52.31 9.16 24.25
C LYS A 140 52.66 8.43 25.54
N ALA A 141 51.98 7.33 25.85
CA ALA A 141 52.25 6.52 27.04
C ALA A 141 53.68 5.94 27.00
N ARG A 142 54.11 5.43 25.84
CA ARG A 142 55.46 4.91 25.64
C ARG A 142 56.53 5.99 25.85
N ALA A 143 56.33 7.20 25.30
CA ALA A 143 57.26 8.31 25.50
C ALA A 143 57.42 8.65 26.99
N LYS A 144 56.30 8.71 27.72
CA LYS A 144 56.30 8.98 29.17
C LYS A 144 57.01 7.89 29.99
N VAL A 145 56.88 6.62 29.60
CA VAL A 145 57.62 5.52 30.23
C VAL A 145 59.13 5.65 29.99
N CYS A 146 59.56 6.03 28.78
CA CYS A 146 60.97 6.27 28.50
C CYS A 146 61.54 7.43 29.34
N GLU A 147 60.83 8.57 29.41
CA GLU A 147 61.25 9.71 30.25
C GLU A 147 61.40 9.31 31.72
N LEU A 148 60.46 8.53 32.26
CA LEU A 148 60.54 8.04 33.64
C LEU A 148 61.72 7.10 33.85
N ALA A 149 62.03 6.23 32.88
CA ALA A 149 63.18 5.33 32.95
C ALA A 149 64.50 6.13 32.98
N GLU A 150 64.65 7.14 32.12
CA GLU A 150 65.83 8.03 32.10
C GLU A 150 65.99 8.77 33.44
N LEU A 151 64.88 9.25 34.02
CA LEU A 151 64.87 9.89 35.35
C LEU A 151 65.35 8.96 36.45
N VAL A 152 64.91 7.70 36.45
CA VAL A 152 65.32 6.67 37.41
C VAL A 152 66.80 6.35 37.25
N GLU A 153 67.28 6.13 36.02
CA GLU A 153 68.70 5.88 35.74
C GLU A 153 69.59 7.05 36.21
N SER A 154 69.14 8.30 35.99
CA SER A 154 69.86 9.50 36.45
C SER A 154 69.95 9.62 37.98
N HIS A 155 68.95 9.10 38.71
CA HIS A 155 68.94 9.09 40.17
C HIS A 155 69.79 7.97 40.76
N ILE A 156 69.79 6.79 40.14
CA ILE A 156 70.61 5.65 40.58
C ILE A 156 72.10 5.93 40.35
N GLY A 157 72.47 6.59 39.25
CA GLY A 157 73.88 6.96 38.95
C GLY A 157 74.46 8.10 39.78
N ARG A 158 73.67 8.73 40.67
CA ARG A 158 74.10 9.83 41.57
C ARG A 158 74.32 9.39 43.03
N ILE A 159 74.15 8.11 43.34
CA ILE A 159 74.47 7.47 44.64
C ILE A 159 75.84 6.80 44.52
#